data_AF-A0A961HVP1-F1
#
_entry.id   AF-A0A961HVP1-F1
#
_cell.length_a   1.000
_cell.length_b   1.000
_cell.length_c   1.000
_cell.angle_alpha   90.00
_cell.angle_beta   90.00
_cell.angle_gamma   90.00
#
_symmetry.space_group_name_H-M   'P 1'
#
loop_
_entity.id
_entity.type
_entity.pdbx_description
1 polymer ?
#
loop_
_entity_poly.entity_id
_entity_poly.type
_entity_poly.pdbx_seq_one_letter_code
_entity_poly.pdbx_strand_id
1 'polypeptide(L)'
;MKYGEERIKDIGDDALAAMRRNRCTCISCFSAGTKVQTPVGPVPIENLRYDDLVLTYQENHGAYVAQRIIGTLQDTTTVWIQIQTGDDTMHVMPAHRF
;
A
#
# COMPACT_ATOMS: atom_id res chain seq x y z
N MET A 1 -12.91 -13.71 -21.82
CA MET A 1 -11.52 -13.63 -21.33
C MET A 1 -11.56 -13.70 -19.82
N LYS A 2 -11.09 -14.80 -19.22
CA LYS A 2 -11.03 -14.99 -17.77
C LYS A 2 -9.63 -14.59 -17.30
N TYR A 3 -9.52 -13.48 -16.57
CA TYR A 3 -8.37 -13.15 -15.73
C TYR A 3 -8.86 -13.42 -14.31
N GLY A 4 -8.32 -14.34 -13.52
CA GLY A 4 -6.91 -14.55 -13.20
C GLY A 4 -6.84 -14.50 -11.68
N GLU A 5 -7.54 -15.42 -11.02
CA GLU A 5 -7.76 -15.53 -9.58
C GLU A 5 -6.54 -16.16 -8.90
N GLU A 6 -5.36 -15.56 -9.04
CA GLU A 6 -4.17 -16.10 -8.36
C GLU A 6 -3.24 -14.97 -7.96
N ARG A 7 -3.01 -14.88 -6.63
CA ARG A 7 -1.78 -14.44 -5.93
C ARG A 7 -2.05 -13.46 -4.78
N ILE A 8 -2.80 -13.93 -3.80
CA ILE A 8 -2.61 -13.47 -2.43
C ILE A 8 -1.37 -14.21 -1.91
N LYS A 9 -0.24 -13.53 -1.77
CA LYS A 9 0.94 -14.08 -1.08
C LYS A 9 0.95 -13.51 0.34
N ASP A 10 0.79 -14.39 1.31
CA ASP A 10 1.04 -14.15 2.73
C ASP A 10 0.15 -13.11 3.41
N ILE A 11 -1.18 -13.32 3.34
CA ILE A 11 -2.14 -12.68 4.24
C ILE A 11 -2.41 -13.64 5.40
N GLY A 12 -2.15 -13.22 6.64
CA GLY A 12 -2.54 -13.99 7.83
C GLY A 12 -4.06 -14.22 7.85
N ASP A 13 -4.49 -15.40 8.31
CA ASP A 13 -5.88 -15.88 8.21
C ASP A 13 -6.95 -14.87 8.68
N ASP A 14 -6.61 -14.00 9.63
CA ASP A 14 -7.47 -12.93 10.17
C ASP A 14 -7.84 -11.85 9.13
N ALA A 15 -6.91 -11.50 8.24
CA ALA A 15 -7.11 -10.46 7.23
C ALA A 15 -7.93 -10.97 6.04
N LEU A 16 -7.91 -12.28 5.76
CA LEU A 16 -8.77 -12.90 4.75
C LEU A 16 -10.24 -12.93 5.20
N ALA A 17 -10.50 -13.08 6.51
CA ALA A 17 -11.84 -13.07 7.08
C ALA A 17 -12.52 -11.68 7.01
N ALA A 18 -11.75 -10.61 7.14
CA ALA A 18 -12.24 -9.23 7.04
C ALA A 18 -12.76 -8.86 5.62
N MET A 19 -12.18 -9.46 4.57
CA MET A 19 -12.51 -9.13 3.18
C MET A 19 -13.79 -9.80 2.63
N ARG A 20 -14.37 -10.80 3.33
CA ARG A 20 -15.42 -11.68 2.78
C ARG A 20 -16.87 -11.15 2.80
N ARG A 21 -17.14 -9.89 3.13
CA ARG A 21 -18.53 -9.42 3.35
C ARG A 21 -19.05 -8.26 2.49
N ASN A 22 -18.38 -7.81 1.42
CA ASN A 22 -19.07 -6.99 0.41
C ASN A 22 -18.25 -6.83 -0.87
N ARG A 23 -18.91 -7.06 -2.01
CA ARG A 23 -18.33 -7.11 -3.35
C ARG A 23 -17.86 -5.74 -3.83
N CYS A 24 -16.57 -5.48 -3.64
CA CYS A 24 -15.61 -4.76 -4.49
C CYS A 24 -14.41 -4.46 -3.60
N THR A 25 -13.48 -5.41 -3.50
CA THR A 25 -12.14 -5.12 -2.98
C THR A 25 -11.43 -4.26 -4.01
N CYS A 26 -11.71 -2.96 -4.02
CA CYS A 26 -10.97 -2.02 -4.84
C CYS A 26 -9.55 -1.99 -4.27
N ILE A 27 -8.64 -2.69 -4.94
CA ILE A 27 -7.24 -2.75 -4.56
C ILE A 27 -6.68 -1.33 -4.61
N SER A 28 -6.04 -0.94 -3.52
CA SER A 28 -5.39 0.36 -3.35
C SER A 28 -3.89 0.13 -3.34
N CYS A 29 -3.22 0.54 -4.42
CA CYS A 29 -1.78 0.44 -4.56
C CYS A 29 -1.19 1.75 -5.09
N PHE A 30 0.11 1.91 -4.83
CA PHE A 30 0.97 2.93 -5.43
C PHE A 30 1.77 2.33 -6.58
N SER A 31 2.22 3.17 -7.52
CA SER A 31 3.16 2.72 -8.56
C SER A 31 4.50 2.30 -7.96
N ALA A 32 5.18 1.34 -8.59
CA ALA A 32 6.56 1.00 -8.28
C ALA A 32 7.46 2.26 -8.35
N GLY A 33 8.51 2.29 -7.54
CA GLY A 33 9.39 3.45 -7.36
C GLY A 33 8.90 4.47 -6.32
N THR A 34 7.64 4.38 -5.88
CA THR A 34 7.11 5.21 -4.78
C THR A 34 7.98 5.06 -3.54
N LYS A 35 8.45 6.18 -2.98
CA LYS A 35 9.32 6.20 -1.82
C LYS A 35 8.51 6.20 -0.53
N VAL A 36 8.71 5.18 0.30
CA VAL A 36 8.14 5.11 1.64
C VAL A 36 9.22 5.50 2.64
N GLN A 37 8.87 6.39 3.57
CA GLN A 37 9.79 6.82 4.61
C GLN A 37 9.98 5.69 5.64
N THR A 38 11.23 5.40 5.98
CA THR A 38 11.60 4.46 7.04
C THR A 38 12.52 5.15 8.03
N PRO A 39 12.75 4.59 9.23
CA PRO A 39 13.71 5.16 10.20
C PRO A 39 15.15 5.30 9.66
N VAL A 40 15.52 4.55 8.62
CA VAL A 40 16.85 4.60 7.99
C VAL A 40 16.87 5.41 6.69
N GLY A 41 15.74 5.99 6.28
CA GLY A 41 15.58 6.79 5.07
C GLY A 41 14.55 6.23 4.08
N PRO A 42 14.37 6.86 2.92
CA PRO A 42 13.34 6.47 1.96
C PRO A 42 13.69 5.18 1.22
N VAL A 43 12.75 4.23 1.17
CA VAL A 43 12.89 2.94 0.48
C VAL A 43 11.79 2.81 -0.60
N PRO A 44 12.10 2.31 -1.82
CA PRO A 44 11.07 1.99 -2.81
C PRO A 44 10.05 0.98 -2.26
N ILE A 45 8.77 1.22 -2.48
CA ILE A 45 7.68 0.41 -1.92
C ILE A 45 7.78 -1.08 -2.29
N GLU A 46 8.27 -1.39 -3.49
CA GLU A 46 8.47 -2.76 -3.98
C GLU A 46 9.59 -3.53 -3.27
N ASN A 47 10.47 -2.84 -2.54
CA ASN A 47 11.56 -3.45 -1.78
C ASN A 47 11.18 -3.75 -0.32
N LEU A 48 10.06 -3.20 0.17
CA LEU A 48 9.59 -3.40 1.52
C LEU A 48 8.91 -4.78 1.69
N ARG A 49 9.03 -5.35 2.89
CA ARG A 49 8.55 -6.68 3.22
C ARG A 49 7.80 -6.70 4.55
N TYR A 50 7.11 -7.81 4.80
CA TYR A 50 6.55 -8.11 6.12
C TYR A 50 7.60 -7.89 7.22
N ASP A 51 7.16 -7.29 8.33
CA ASP A 51 7.94 -6.94 9.52
C ASP A 51 8.91 -5.75 9.38
N ASP A 52 9.16 -5.21 8.18
CA ASP A 52 9.98 -4.00 8.01
C ASP A 52 9.37 -2.79 8.74
N LEU A 53 10.22 -1.91 9.26
CA LEU A 53 9.80 -0.67 9.93
C LEU A 53 9.63 0.48 8.92
N VAL A 54 8.46 1.09 8.94
CA VAL A 54 8.13 2.29 8.17
C VAL A 54 7.66 3.41 9.09
N LEU A 55 7.82 4.67 8.67
CA LEU A 55 7.26 5.81 9.37
C LEU A 55 5.80 5.98 8.98
N THR A 56 4.91 5.97 9.98
CA THR A 56 3.48 6.25 9.84
C THR A 56 3.14 7.54 10.55
N TYR A 57 2.07 8.21 10.11
CA TYR A 57 1.57 9.41 10.78
C TYR A 57 0.45 9.04 11.77
N GLN A 58 0.63 9.36 13.03
CA GLN A 58 -0.37 9.17 14.09
C GLN A 58 -1.19 10.45 14.26
N GLU A 59 -2.39 10.49 13.68
CA GLU A 59 -3.25 11.68 13.66
C GLU A 59 -3.57 12.22 15.06
N ASN A 60 -3.86 11.33 16.02
CA ASN A 60 -4.23 11.70 17.39
C ASN A 60 -3.13 12.49 18.13
N HIS A 61 -1.86 12.30 17.75
CA HIS A 61 -0.70 12.89 18.42
C HIS A 61 0.07 13.87 17.52
N GLY A 62 -0.28 13.95 16.23
CA GLY A 62 0.40 14.79 15.24
C GLY A 62 1.88 14.42 15.04
N ALA A 63 2.23 13.13 15.17
CA ALA A 63 3.62 12.67 15.19
C ALA A 63 3.86 11.50 14.23
N TYR A 64 5.09 11.41 13.72
CA TYR A 64 5.54 10.23 12.98
C TYR A 64 6.05 9.16 13.94
N VAL A 65 5.59 7.92 13.75
CA VAL A 65 5.96 6.76 14.59
C VAL A 65 6.40 5.61 13.70
N ALA A 66 7.42 4.87 14.12
CA ALA A 66 7.83 3.67 13.41
C ALA A 66 6.84 2.52 13.68
N GLN A 67 6.28 1.92 12.62
CA GLN A 67 5.42 0.75 12.72
C GLN A 67 5.88 -0.35 11.76
N ARG A 68 5.57 -1.60 12.12
CA ARG A 68 5.92 -2.78 11.33
C ARG A 68 4.87 -3.04 10.25
N ILE A 69 5.33 -3.42 9.07
CA ILE A 69 4.46 -3.88 7.99
C ILE A 69 3.83 -5.22 8.37
N ILE A 70 2.50 -5.30 8.34
CA ILE A 70 1.75 -6.52 8.65
C ILE A 70 1.36 -7.34 7.42
N GLY A 71 1.61 -6.81 6.23
CA GLY A 71 1.29 -7.45 4.95
C GLY A 71 1.57 -6.52 3.77
N THR A 72 1.74 -7.12 2.59
CA THR A 72 2.00 -6.39 1.34
C THR A 72 0.97 -6.78 0.29
N LEU A 73 0.60 -5.81 -0.55
CA LEU A 73 -0.31 -6.02 -1.68
C LEU A 73 0.37 -5.56 -2.97
N GLN A 74 0.23 -6.34 -4.03
CA GLN A 74 0.79 -6.03 -5.35
C GLN A 74 -0.24 -6.31 -6.43
N ASP A 75 -0.43 -5.36 -7.34
CA ASP A 75 -1.34 -5.48 -8.48
C ASP A 75 -0.85 -4.61 -9.66
N THR A 76 -1.56 -4.67 -10.79
CA THR A 76 -1.29 -3.89 -12.00
C THR A 76 -2.57 -3.20 -12.47
N THR A 77 -2.44 -2.01 -13.04
CA THR A 77 -3.58 -1.23 -13.57
C THR A 77 -3.17 -0.44 -14.80
N THR A 78 -4.14 -0.14 -15.66
CA THR A 78 -3.99 0.80 -16.78
C THR A 78 -4.57 2.18 -16.47
N VAL A 79 -5.30 2.32 -15.35
CA VAL A 79 -5.92 3.57 -14.89
C VAL A 79 -5.19 4.05 -13.64
N TRP A 80 -4.78 5.31 -13.66
CA TRP A 80 -4.00 5.95 -12.61
C TRP A 80 -4.61 7.29 -12.21
N ILE A 81 -4.47 7.64 -10.93
CA ILE A 81 -4.57 9.03 -10.45
C ILE A 81 -3.14 9.53 -10.22
N GLN A 82 -2.80 10.68 -10.79
CA GLN A 82 -1.56 11.38 -10.50
C GLN A 82 -1.82 12.41 -9.40
N ILE A 83 -1.01 12.38 -8.35
CA ILE A 83 -1.01 13.36 -7.26
C ILE A 83 0.28 14.14 -7.37
N GLN A 84 0.17 15.46 -7.37
CA GLN A 84 1.30 16.37 -7.39
C GLN A 84 1.25 17.28 -6.16
N THR A 85 2.36 17.40 -5.44
CA THR A 85 2.51 18.31 -4.30
C THR A 85 3.88 18.99 -4.41
N GLY A 86 3.88 20.27 -4.75
CA GLY A 86 5.12 20.96 -5.12
C GLY A 86 5.78 20.29 -6.33
N ASP A 87 7.04 19.90 -6.16
CA ASP A 87 7.84 19.21 -7.19
C ASP A 87 7.68 17.68 -7.15
N ASP A 88 7.02 17.13 -6.13
CA ASP A 88 6.82 15.69 -6.00
C ASP A 88 5.58 15.23 -6.77
N THR A 89 5.73 14.13 -7.51
CA THR A 89 4.65 13.49 -8.27
C THR A 89 4.59 12.00 -7.95
N MET A 90 3.38 11.49 -7.72
CA MET A 90 3.13 10.09 -7.42
C MET A 90 1.89 9.58 -8.15
N HIS A 91 1.88 8.29 -8.51
CA HIS A 91 0.75 7.63 -9.16
C HIS A 91 0.12 6.58 -8.24
N VAL A 92 -1.22 6.61 -8.17
CA VAL A 92 -1.99 5.72 -7.30
C VAL A 92 -3.20 5.13 -8.02
N MET A 93 -3.68 3.98 -7.54
CA MET A 93 -4.96 3.43 -7.98
C MET A 93 -6.11 4.29 -7.47
N PRO A 94 -7.22 4.46 -8.24
CA PRO A 94 -8.30 5.37 -7.88
C PRO A 94 -8.97 5.17 -6.51
N ALA A 95 -8.89 3.96 -5.96
CA ALA A 95 -9.50 3.63 -4.67
C ALA A 95 -8.61 3.96 -3.45
N HIS A 96 -7.40 4.50 -3.67
CA HIS A 96 -6.45 4.77 -2.60
C HIS A 96 -6.96 5.86 -1.65
N ARG A 97 -6.97 5.57 -0.35
CA ARG A 97 -7.33 6.52 0.71
C ARG A 97 -6.11 7.34 1.13
N PHE A 98 -6.33 8.61 1.46
CA PHE A 98 -5.31 9.55 1.96
C PHE A 98 -5.74 10.06 3.32
#